data_AF-A0A2P4PM92-F1
#
_entry.id   AF-A0A2P4PM92-F1
#
_cell.length_a   1.000
_cell.length_b   1.000
_cell.length_c   1.000
_cell.angle_alpha   90.00
_cell.angle_beta   90.00
_cell.angle_gamma   90.00
#
_symmetry.space_group_name_H-M   'P 1'
#
loop_
_entity.id
_entity.type
_entity.pdbx_description
1 polymer ?
#
loop_
_entity_poly.entity_id
_entity_poly.type
_entity_poly.pdbx_seq_one_letter_code
_entity_poly.pdbx_strand_id
1 'polypeptide(L)'
;MDWNKDGEKLNEPREGKRYTLVAEVKTPFGPPILCYCVHLEVFSGIIGRISQFSDILLDSTSNIQTHPYQLIFGDLNTLGHSIARLSPKFCRDRYRILSLGITESEWWDKNLFDWHLKDGEINLKLQSGGFKIFKSLFSLKNDCCLKEKELSIVTTLSGFPIDVLKSARNPGFYDPWSCTNDITIHNPNYFGLFKAKLDWTLLRGFDVVNRWIGNHDYNASDHKYLMVDIKFDDLQDMVDGKDKEIWEKRRIYWKNKTQENKKSGGIKNWVNFIGIISVGLVGLGILRLMKK
;
A
#
# COMPACT_ATOMS: atom_id res chain seq x y z
N MET A 1 -2.71 20.55 2.03
CA MET A 1 -3.95 21.06 1.42
C MET A 1 -4.63 21.92 2.47
N ASP A 2 -5.05 23.11 2.08
CA ASP A 2 -5.79 24.00 2.98
C ASP A 2 -7.27 23.86 2.65
N TRP A 3 -7.99 23.08 3.44
CA TRP A 3 -9.38 22.76 3.17
C TRP A 3 -10.32 23.96 3.21
N ASN A 4 -10.01 24.97 4.02
CA ASN A 4 -10.77 26.21 4.07
C ASN A 4 -10.66 27.02 2.77
N LYS A 5 -9.55 26.85 2.04
CA LYS A 5 -9.27 27.56 0.77
C LYS A 5 -9.56 26.71 -0.47
N ASP A 6 -9.26 25.42 -0.40
CA ASP A 6 -9.30 24.48 -1.52
C ASP A 6 -10.60 23.66 -1.56
N GLY A 7 -11.34 23.56 -0.45
CA GLY A 7 -12.55 22.74 -0.35
C GLY A 7 -13.67 23.18 -1.29
N GLU A 8 -13.91 24.48 -1.40
CA GLU A 8 -14.90 25.05 -2.33
C GLU A 8 -14.56 24.69 -3.78
N LYS A 9 -13.28 24.78 -4.17
CA LYS A 9 -12.81 24.41 -5.53
C LYS A 9 -12.96 22.93 -5.84
N LEU A 10 -13.02 22.09 -4.81
CA LEU A 10 -13.17 20.65 -4.93
C LEU A 10 -14.63 20.20 -4.81
N ASN A 11 -15.58 21.13 -4.66
CA ASN A 11 -16.98 20.85 -4.31
C ASN A 11 -17.11 19.96 -3.07
N GLU A 12 -16.19 20.10 -2.13
CA GLU A 12 -16.16 19.36 -0.87
C GLU A 12 -15.83 20.34 0.25
N PRO A 13 -16.86 21.01 0.83
CA PRO A 13 -16.67 21.96 1.91
C PRO A 13 -16.35 21.19 3.20
N ARG A 14 -15.10 20.74 3.30
CA ARG A 14 -14.55 20.15 4.52
C ARG A 14 -13.89 21.26 5.32
N GLU A 15 -14.09 21.24 6.62
CA GLU A 15 -13.40 22.12 7.56
C GLU A 15 -12.49 21.28 8.47
N GLY A 16 -11.33 21.82 8.82
CA GLY A 16 -10.40 21.17 9.75
C GLY A 16 -9.26 20.38 9.09
N LYS A 17 -8.69 19.45 9.86
CA LYS A 17 -7.48 18.68 9.51
C LYS A 17 -7.79 17.19 9.48
N ARG A 18 -6.99 16.43 8.73
CA ARG A 18 -6.98 14.97 8.86
C ARG A 18 -6.15 14.57 10.06
N TYR A 19 -6.64 13.58 10.80
CA TYR A 19 -5.98 13.01 11.96
C TYR A 19 -5.87 11.50 11.78
N THR A 20 -4.79 10.94 12.28
CA THR A 20 -4.64 9.49 12.47
C THR A 20 -4.98 9.18 13.92
N LEU A 21 -5.83 8.17 14.15
CA LEU A 21 -6.10 7.70 15.49
C LEU A 21 -5.03 6.68 15.88
N VAL A 22 -4.50 6.82 17.09
CA VAL A 22 -3.50 5.91 17.65
C VAL A 22 -3.99 5.44 19.01
N ALA A 23 -3.92 4.14 19.26
CA ALA A 23 -4.32 3.56 20.53
C ALA A 23 -3.37 2.43 20.94
N GLU A 24 -3.08 2.36 22.24
CA GLU A 24 -2.51 1.17 22.84
C GLU A 24 -3.65 0.17 23.10
N VAL A 25 -3.55 -1.02 22.50
CA VAL A 25 -4.50 -2.11 22.68
C VAL A 25 -3.87 -3.17 23.57
N LYS A 26 -4.48 -3.39 24.73
CA LYS A 26 -4.09 -4.47 25.65
C LYS A 26 -4.85 -5.74 25.29
N THR A 27 -4.11 -6.79 25.02
CA THR A 27 -4.65 -8.12 24.76
C THR A 27 -4.56 -8.97 26.03
N PRO A 28 -5.45 -9.96 26.22
CA PRO A 28 -5.29 -10.93 27.32
C PRO A 28 -4.01 -11.76 27.21
N PHE A 29 -3.44 -11.84 26.00
CA PHE A 29 -2.24 -12.61 25.67
C PHE A 29 -1.22 -11.69 25.02
N GLY A 30 -0.01 -11.63 25.59
CA GLY A 30 1.11 -10.88 25.01
C GLY A 30 1.22 -9.42 25.47
N PRO A 31 2.21 -8.70 24.94
CA PRO A 31 2.48 -7.30 25.27
C PRO A 31 1.47 -6.34 24.62
N PRO A 32 1.37 -5.09 25.12
CA PRO A 32 0.54 -4.05 24.50
C PRO A 32 0.91 -3.81 23.04
N ILE A 33 -0.10 -3.56 22.21
CA ILE A 33 0.04 -3.33 20.77
C ILE A 33 -0.26 -1.87 20.46
N LEU A 34 0.61 -1.19 19.71
CA LEU A 34 0.32 0.15 19.21
C LEU A 34 -0.40 0.07 17.86
N CYS A 35 -1.64 0.54 17.83
CA CYS A 35 -2.52 0.43 16.66
C CYS A 35 -2.82 1.81 16.07
N TYR A 36 -2.65 1.93 14.76
CA TYR A 36 -2.94 3.14 13.98
C TYR A 36 -4.13 2.87 13.06
N CYS A 37 -5.13 3.76 13.09
CA CYS A 37 -6.26 3.80 12.15
C CYS A 37 -6.12 5.01 11.24
N VAL A 38 -5.92 4.75 9.95
CA VAL A 38 -5.45 5.74 8.97
C VAL A 38 -6.48 5.95 7.87
N HIS A 39 -6.71 7.21 7.52
CA HIS A 39 -7.47 7.59 6.34
C HIS A 39 -6.81 8.79 5.63
N LEU A 40 -6.06 8.54 4.55
CA LEU A 40 -5.21 9.56 3.90
C LEU A 40 -5.96 10.42 2.86
N GLU A 41 -5.36 11.55 2.51
CA GLU A 41 -5.95 12.51 1.58
C GLU A 41 -6.12 11.98 0.15
N VAL A 42 -7.32 12.17 -0.37
CA VAL A 42 -7.73 11.77 -1.70
C VAL A 42 -7.25 12.77 -2.74
N PHE A 43 -7.27 14.08 -2.41
CA PHE A 43 -7.06 15.18 -3.37
C PHE A 43 -5.63 15.72 -3.46
N SER A 44 -4.61 14.90 -3.20
CA SER A 44 -3.20 15.37 -3.24
C SER A 44 -2.33 14.73 -4.32
N GLY A 45 -2.55 13.45 -4.63
CA GLY A 45 -1.57 12.62 -5.32
C GLY A 45 -0.62 11.89 -4.35
N ILE A 46 0.31 11.12 -4.92
CA ILE A 46 1.27 10.27 -4.20
C ILE A 46 2.09 11.07 -3.18
N ILE A 47 2.60 12.25 -3.57
CA ILE A 47 3.47 13.06 -2.70
C ILE A 47 2.73 13.43 -1.43
N GLY A 48 1.53 14.01 -1.55
CA GLY A 48 0.81 14.49 -0.37
C GLY A 48 0.35 13.35 0.55
N ARG A 49 -0.03 12.20 0.01
CA ARG A 49 -0.38 11.02 0.83
C ARG A 49 0.83 10.47 1.56
N ILE A 50 1.98 10.35 0.90
CA ILE A 50 3.22 9.91 1.54
C ILE A 50 3.70 10.92 2.58
N SER A 51 3.56 12.22 2.34
CA SER A 51 3.85 13.25 3.34
C SER A 51 2.97 13.10 4.58
N GLN A 52 1.70 12.77 4.44
CA GLN A 52 0.84 12.47 5.60
C GLN A 52 1.23 11.15 6.28
N PHE A 53 1.59 10.14 5.51
CA PHE A 53 1.97 8.85 6.03
C PHE A 53 3.34 8.87 6.70
N SER A 54 4.23 9.79 6.32
CA SER A 54 5.56 9.91 6.91
C SER A 54 5.51 10.32 8.38
N ASP A 55 4.50 11.10 8.79
CA ASP A 55 4.30 11.46 10.19
C ASP A 55 3.98 10.22 11.04
N ILE A 56 3.21 9.27 10.48
CA ILE A 56 2.89 7.99 11.13
C ILE A 56 4.14 7.12 11.26
N LEU A 57 4.96 7.05 10.21
CA LEU A 57 6.21 6.29 10.25
C LEU A 57 7.23 6.87 11.23
N LEU A 58 7.29 8.20 11.34
CA LEU A 58 8.11 8.87 12.34
C LEU A 58 7.67 8.52 13.75
N ASP A 59 6.38 8.69 14.07
CA ASP A 59 5.81 8.34 15.38
C ASP A 59 6.02 6.85 15.72
N SER A 60 5.72 5.96 14.77
CA SER A 60 5.94 4.52 14.90
C SER A 60 7.41 4.21 15.24
N THR A 61 8.34 4.86 14.54
CA THR A 61 9.78 4.68 14.74
C THR A 61 10.21 5.13 16.13
N SER A 62 9.71 6.29 16.59
CA SER A 62 9.96 6.79 17.95
C SER A 62 9.44 5.87 19.04
N ASN A 63 8.41 5.05 18.76
CA ASN A 63 7.80 4.13 19.71
C ASN A 63 8.31 2.68 19.61
N ILE A 64 9.26 2.35 18.73
CA ILE A 64 9.73 0.96 18.54
C ILE A 64 10.22 0.32 19.84
N GLN A 65 10.92 1.07 20.67
CA GLN A 65 11.55 0.53 21.89
C GLN A 65 10.52 0.18 22.97
N THR A 66 9.45 0.97 23.08
CA THR A 66 8.39 0.79 24.07
C THR A 66 7.26 -0.11 23.56
N HIS A 67 6.98 -0.03 22.25
CA HIS A 67 5.93 -0.76 21.56
C HIS A 67 6.52 -1.47 20.32
N PRO A 68 7.21 -2.60 20.49
CA PRO A 68 7.78 -3.33 19.36
C PRO A 68 6.69 -3.95 18.46
N TYR A 69 5.50 -4.19 18.99
CA TYR A 69 4.38 -4.75 18.25
C TYR A 69 3.44 -3.64 17.81
N GLN A 70 3.37 -3.44 16.49
CA GLN A 70 2.61 -2.32 15.93
C GLN A 70 1.80 -2.74 14.72
N LEU A 71 0.65 -2.09 14.54
CA LEU A 71 -0.29 -2.35 13.48
C LEU A 71 -0.77 -1.05 12.85
N ILE A 72 -0.78 -0.95 11.51
CA ILE A 72 -1.41 0.17 10.80
C ILE A 72 -2.49 -0.39 9.87
N PHE A 73 -3.72 0.08 10.07
CA PHE A 73 -4.88 -0.30 9.26
C PHE A 73 -5.58 0.92 8.69
N GLY A 74 -6.28 0.71 7.58
CA GLY A 74 -7.23 1.66 7.04
C GLY A 74 -6.96 2.01 5.59
N ASP A 75 -7.64 3.06 5.14
CA ASP A 75 -7.68 3.50 3.76
C ASP A 75 -6.57 4.53 3.47
N LEU A 76 -5.53 4.09 2.77
CA LEU A 76 -4.43 4.94 2.36
C LEU A 76 -4.72 5.72 1.07
N ASN A 77 -5.88 5.52 0.45
CA ASN A 77 -6.31 6.22 -0.75
C ASN A 77 -5.29 6.12 -1.91
N THR A 78 -4.66 4.95 -2.08
CA THR A 78 -3.68 4.67 -3.15
C THR A 78 -4.35 4.48 -4.51
N LEU A 79 -4.94 5.55 -5.03
CA LEU A 79 -5.81 5.60 -6.21
C LEU A 79 -5.17 6.23 -7.47
N GLY A 80 -3.95 6.72 -7.37
CA GLY A 80 -3.26 7.55 -8.34
C GLY A 80 -2.68 6.81 -9.55
N HIS A 81 -3.45 5.92 -10.16
CA HIS A 81 -3.07 5.14 -11.34
C HIS A 81 -4.23 4.98 -12.32
N SER A 82 -4.04 4.17 -13.37
CA SER A 82 -5.02 3.96 -14.44
C SER A 82 -5.60 5.28 -14.96
N ILE A 83 -6.91 5.39 -15.20
CA ILE A 83 -7.56 6.62 -15.65
C ILE A 83 -7.56 7.73 -14.58
N ALA A 84 -7.48 7.37 -13.29
CA ALA A 84 -7.52 8.34 -12.20
C ALA A 84 -6.31 9.29 -12.21
N ARG A 85 -5.16 8.87 -12.77
CA ARG A 85 -3.99 9.75 -12.97
C ARG A 85 -4.27 10.95 -13.89
N LEU A 86 -5.27 10.83 -14.78
CA LEU A 86 -5.69 11.93 -15.66
C LEU A 86 -6.53 12.97 -14.91
N SER A 87 -7.07 12.63 -13.74
CA SER A 87 -7.86 13.56 -12.94
C SER A 87 -6.99 14.68 -12.39
N PRO A 88 -7.29 15.95 -12.74
CA PRO A 88 -6.66 17.10 -12.11
C PRO A 88 -7.13 17.31 -10.66
N LYS A 89 -8.14 16.56 -10.20
CA LYS A 89 -8.68 16.62 -8.83
C LYS A 89 -7.88 15.72 -7.87
N PHE A 90 -7.64 14.48 -8.30
CA PHE A 90 -7.12 13.41 -7.43
C PHE A 90 -5.61 13.20 -7.54
N CYS A 91 -5.03 13.49 -8.71
CA CYS A 91 -3.62 13.24 -9.03
C CYS A 91 -2.95 14.53 -9.46
N ARG A 92 -2.66 15.39 -8.48
CA ARG A 92 -2.21 16.78 -8.70
C ARG A 92 -0.70 16.92 -8.80
N ASP A 93 0.05 15.88 -8.46
CA ASP A 93 1.50 15.91 -8.46
C ASP A 93 2.13 15.24 -9.69
N ARG A 94 3.45 15.36 -9.77
CA ARG A 94 4.30 14.80 -10.84
C ARG A 94 4.18 13.29 -10.99
N TYR A 95 3.81 12.55 -9.94
CA TYR A 95 3.70 11.09 -10.03
C TYR A 95 2.48 10.64 -10.81
N ARG A 96 1.57 11.54 -11.19
CA ARG A 96 0.60 11.22 -12.24
C ARG A 96 1.27 10.74 -13.54
N ILE A 97 2.47 11.24 -13.83
CA ILE A 97 3.32 10.83 -14.96
C ILE A 97 4.43 9.89 -14.51
N LEU A 98 5.14 10.21 -13.43
CA LEU A 98 6.33 9.44 -13.03
C LEU A 98 6.02 8.01 -12.55
N SER A 99 4.76 7.70 -12.21
CA SER A 99 4.32 6.34 -11.87
C SER A 99 3.65 5.60 -13.05
N LEU A 100 3.80 6.09 -14.28
CA LEU A 100 3.20 5.44 -15.46
C LEU A 100 3.65 3.99 -15.59
N GLY A 101 2.69 3.12 -15.94
CA GLY A 101 2.92 1.68 -16.07
C GLY A 101 2.78 0.88 -14.78
N ILE A 102 2.62 1.53 -13.61
CA ILE A 102 2.38 0.82 -12.34
C ILE A 102 1.19 1.39 -11.57
N THR A 103 0.62 0.58 -10.67
CA THR A 103 -0.43 1.03 -9.75
C THR A 103 0.18 1.87 -8.61
N GLU A 104 -0.57 2.78 -8.00
CA GLU A 104 -0.02 3.55 -6.88
C GLU A 104 0.34 2.62 -5.72
N SER A 105 -0.51 1.63 -5.41
CA SER A 105 -0.24 0.66 -4.36
C SER A 105 1.05 -0.13 -4.59
N GLU A 106 1.34 -0.52 -5.84
CA GLU A 106 2.61 -1.15 -6.21
C GLU A 106 3.79 -0.17 -6.10
N TRP A 107 3.59 1.10 -6.45
CA TRP A 107 4.60 2.14 -6.28
C TRP A 107 4.97 2.31 -4.79
N TRP A 108 3.97 2.38 -3.91
CA TRP A 108 4.15 2.47 -2.47
C TRP A 108 4.89 1.26 -1.92
N ASP A 109 4.45 0.06 -2.29
CA ASP A 109 5.11 -1.17 -1.84
C ASP A 109 6.59 -1.19 -2.21
N LYS A 110 6.94 -0.78 -3.43
CA LYS A 110 8.34 -0.80 -3.91
C LYS A 110 9.22 0.29 -3.28
N ASN A 111 8.67 1.47 -2.99
CA ASN A 111 9.46 2.67 -2.69
C ASN A 111 9.33 3.18 -1.27
N LEU A 112 8.20 2.93 -0.60
CA LEU A 112 7.92 3.37 0.77
C LEU A 112 7.96 2.20 1.75
N PHE A 113 7.32 1.08 1.41
CA PHE A 113 7.26 -0.09 2.29
C PHE A 113 8.41 -1.06 2.08
N ASP A 114 9.53 -0.65 1.49
CA ASP A 114 10.76 -1.45 1.55
C ASP A 114 11.45 -1.28 2.91
N TRP A 115 12.54 -1.99 3.17
CA TRP A 115 13.29 -1.83 4.41
C TRP A 115 14.18 -0.59 4.38
N HIS A 116 13.86 0.43 5.19
CA HIS A 116 14.54 1.74 5.14
C HIS A 116 15.34 2.11 6.41
N LEU A 117 15.33 1.27 7.45
CA LEU A 117 16.12 1.54 8.67
C LEU A 117 17.64 1.57 8.39
N LYS A 118 18.11 0.88 7.33
CA LYS A 118 19.54 0.84 6.95
C LYS A 118 19.91 1.79 5.80
N ASP A 119 18.98 2.61 5.30
CA ASP A 119 19.23 3.54 4.18
C ASP A 119 20.05 4.80 4.57
N GLY A 120 20.36 4.98 5.86
CA GLY A 120 20.99 6.19 6.39
C GLY A 120 19.95 7.18 6.93
N GLU A 121 20.17 8.48 6.77
CA GLU A 121 19.26 9.50 7.33
C GLU A 121 17.95 9.67 6.56
N ILE A 122 17.92 9.28 5.27
CA ILE A 122 16.80 9.54 4.36
C ILE A 122 16.39 8.28 3.59
N ASN A 123 15.15 8.26 3.09
CA ASN A 123 14.68 7.24 2.17
C ASN A 123 15.24 7.47 0.75
N LEU A 124 16.28 6.72 0.39
CA LEU A 124 16.98 6.82 -0.90
C LEU A 124 16.09 6.45 -2.11
N LYS A 125 15.06 5.61 -1.90
CA LYS A 125 14.13 5.26 -2.98
C LYS A 125 13.18 6.40 -3.30
N LEU A 126 12.67 7.07 -2.27
CA LEU A 126 11.84 8.26 -2.47
C LEU A 126 12.66 9.42 -3.04
N GLN A 127 13.89 9.63 -2.57
CA GLN A 127 14.83 10.61 -3.12
C GLN A 127 15.06 10.43 -4.63
N SER A 128 15.14 9.18 -5.11
CA SER A 128 15.30 8.88 -6.53
C SER A 128 13.98 8.81 -7.30
N GLY A 129 12.85 9.12 -6.66
CA GLY A 129 11.51 8.99 -7.24
C GLY A 129 11.14 7.56 -7.66
N GLY A 130 11.81 6.56 -7.10
CA GLY A 130 11.68 5.14 -7.45
C GLY A 130 12.47 4.69 -8.69
N PHE A 131 13.28 5.56 -9.29
CA PHE A 131 14.10 5.24 -10.46
C PHE A 131 15.48 4.73 -10.06
N LYS A 132 15.81 3.48 -10.42
CA LYS A 132 17.09 2.84 -10.08
C LYS A 132 18.33 3.59 -10.59
N ILE A 133 18.25 4.18 -11.78
CA ILE A 133 19.36 4.93 -12.40
C ILE A 133 19.74 6.12 -11.53
N PHE A 134 18.72 6.84 -11.04
CA PHE A 134 18.89 7.97 -10.13
C PHE A 134 19.36 7.53 -8.74
N LYS A 135 19.00 6.33 -8.26
CA LYS A 135 19.49 5.82 -6.97
C LYS A 135 21.02 5.75 -6.91
N SER A 136 21.69 5.30 -7.97
CA SER A 136 23.16 5.23 -8.01
C SER A 136 23.80 6.63 -8.08
N LEU A 137 23.24 7.50 -8.92
CA LEU A 137 23.67 8.90 -9.05
C LEU A 137 23.51 9.71 -7.76
N PHE A 138 22.46 9.42 -6.99
CA PHE A 138 22.15 10.10 -5.72
C PHE A 138 22.62 9.33 -4.47
N SER A 139 23.23 8.15 -4.64
CA SER A 139 23.92 7.42 -3.56
C SER A 139 25.23 8.11 -3.12
N LEU A 140 25.46 9.35 -3.58
CA LEU A 140 26.54 10.23 -3.14
C LEU A 140 26.57 10.25 -1.61
N LYS A 141 27.68 9.69 -1.09
CA LYS A 141 28.06 9.51 0.32
C LYS A 141 27.14 10.19 1.33
N ASN A 142 26.51 9.38 2.17
CA ASN A 142 25.98 9.72 3.50
C ASN A 142 27.09 10.22 4.45
N ASP A 143 28.03 11.06 3.98
CA ASP A 143 28.85 11.90 4.86
C ASP A 143 27.94 13.08 5.23
N CYS A 144 27.86 13.43 6.52
CA CYS A 144 26.82 14.23 7.19
C CYS A 144 26.51 15.66 6.67
N CYS A 145 26.93 16.03 5.46
CA CYS A 145 26.71 17.33 4.85
C CYS A 145 26.39 17.19 3.35
N LEU A 146 25.17 16.79 2.99
CA LEU A 146 24.64 17.14 1.67
C LEU A 146 24.58 18.66 1.58
N LYS A 147 25.22 19.26 0.58
CA LYS A 147 25.19 20.72 0.41
C LYS A 147 23.74 21.13 0.10
N GLU A 148 23.29 22.27 0.61
CA GLU A 148 21.92 22.77 0.39
C GLU A 148 21.49 22.74 -1.08
N LYS A 149 22.42 23.00 -2.00
CA LYS A 149 22.18 22.94 -3.45
C LYS A 149 21.83 21.53 -3.93
N GLU A 150 22.50 20.49 -3.44
CA GLU A 150 22.22 19.09 -3.80
C GLU A 150 20.87 18.65 -3.22
N LEU A 151 20.58 19.08 -2.00
CA LEU A 151 19.29 18.87 -1.33
C LEU A 151 18.15 19.49 -2.15
N SER A 152 18.32 20.73 -2.61
CA SER A 152 17.34 21.43 -3.43
C SER A 152 17.06 20.75 -4.77
N ILE A 153 18.07 20.14 -5.40
CA ILE A 153 17.92 19.40 -6.66
C ILE A 153 17.14 18.11 -6.41
N VAL A 154 17.45 17.40 -5.33
CA VAL A 154 16.77 16.16 -4.93
C VAL A 154 15.29 16.40 -4.65
N THR A 155 14.97 17.42 -3.84
CA THR A 155 13.58 17.80 -3.55
C THR A 155 12.88 18.26 -4.82
N THR A 156 13.59 18.96 -5.71
CA THR A 156 13.04 19.41 -6.99
C THR A 156 12.73 18.27 -7.94
N LEU A 157 13.52 17.19 -7.98
CA LEU A 157 13.32 16.05 -8.90
C LEU A 157 12.27 15.07 -8.38
N SER A 158 12.43 14.59 -7.14
CA SER A 158 11.50 13.65 -6.52
C SER A 158 10.18 14.31 -6.12
N GLY A 159 10.20 15.61 -5.84
CA GLY A 159 9.07 16.36 -5.30
C GLY A 159 8.85 16.19 -3.80
N PHE A 160 9.60 15.32 -3.12
CA PHE A 160 9.47 15.10 -1.68
C PHE A 160 10.29 16.14 -0.90
N PRO A 161 9.69 16.84 0.08
CA PRO A 161 10.41 17.62 1.07
C PRO A 161 11.42 16.77 1.87
N ILE A 162 12.49 17.40 2.37
CA ILE A 162 13.56 16.67 3.08
C ILE A 162 13.10 16.05 4.40
N ASP A 163 12.25 16.75 5.14
CA ASP A 163 11.57 16.27 6.34
C ASP A 163 10.74 15.01 6.06
N VAL A 164 10.06 14.97 4.91
CA VAL A 164 9.34 13.78 4.45
C VAL A 164 10.31 12.66 4.11
N LEU A 165 11.43 12.93 3.42
CA LEU A 165 12.43 11.90 3.12
C LEU A 165 13.07 11.30 4.37
N LYS A 166 13.27 12.11 5.43
CA LYS A 166 13.78 11.66 6.73
C LYS A 166 12.75 10.83 7.50
N SER A 167 11.48 11.22 7.42
CA SER A 167 10.38 10.63 8.21
C SER A 167 9.76 9.40 7.53
N ALA A 168 9.73 9.35 6.20
CA ALA A 168 9.13 8.30 5.38
C ALA A 168 10.03 7.05 5.30
N ARG A 169 10.44 6.52 6.45
CA ARG A 169 11.33 5.36 6.58
C ARG A 169 10.60 4.24 7.29
N ASN A 170 10.21 3.22 6.53
CA ASN A 170 9.50 2.07 7.08
C ASN A 170 10.35 1.31 8.12
N PRO A 171 9.89 1.19 9.39
CA PRO A 171 10.58 0.51 10.47
C PRO A 171 10.40 -1.01 10.50
N GLY A 172 9.98 -1.61 9.38
CA GLY A 172 9.75 -3.04 9.26
C GLY A 172 8.28 -3.45 9.25
N PHE A 173 7.38 -2.58 8.82
CA PHE A 173 6.03 -3.01 8.46
C PHE A 173 6.03 -3.76 7.13
N TYR A 174 5.21 -4.78 7.02
CA TYR A 174 4.87 -5.42 5.76
C TYR A 174 3.35 -5.56 5.60
N ASP A 175 2.87 -5.54 4.36
CA ASP A 175 1.50 -5.88 4.03
C ASP A 175 1.46 -7.34 3.57
N PRO A 176 0.61 -8.22 4.13
CA PRO A 176 0.49 -9.57 3.62
C PRO A 176 -0.19 -9.56 2.24
N TRP A 177 -1.02 -8.57 1.92
CA TRP A 177 -1.82 -8.56 0.70
C TRP A 177 -1.04 -8.17 -0.55
N SER A 178 -1.52 -8.61 -1.71
CA SER A 178 -0.96 -8.20 -3.00
C SER A 178 -1.47 -6.83 -3.40
N CYS A 179 -0.54 -5.92 -3.67
CA CYS A 179 -0.84 -4.56 -4.08
C CYS A 179 -1.62 -4.46 -5.40
N THR A 180 -1.59 -5.50 -6.24
CA THR A 180 -2.21 -5.50 -7.58
C THR A 180 -3.38 -6.46 -7.72
N ASN A 181 -3.48 -7.49 -6.87
CA ASN A 181 -4.53 -8.51 -6.99
C ASN A 181 -5.58 -8.41 -5.87
N ASP A 182 -5.19 -7.99 -4.66
CA ASP A 182 -6.10 -7.85 -3.53
C ASP A 182 -6.74 -6.45 -3.54
N ILE A 183 -7.58 -6.25 -4.55
CA ILE A 183 -8.31 -5.01 -4.83
C ILE A 183 -9.46 -4.83 -3.84
N THR A 184 -9.45 -3.70 -3.13
CA THR A 184 -10.46 -3.38 -2.11
C THR A 184 -11.58 -2.50 -2.65
N ILE A 185 -11.32 -1.67 -3.66
CA ILE A 185 -12.36 -0.93 -4.39
C ILE A 185 -12.47 -1.40 -5.84
N HIS A 186 -13.70 -1.71 -6.24
CA HIS A 186 -14.05 -1.91 -7.64
C HIS A 186 -15.43 -1.28 -7.85
N ASN A 187 -15.43 0.03 -8.01
CA ASN A 187 -16.68 0.78 -8.08
C ASN A 187 -17.27 0.68 -9.51
N PRO A 188 -18.45 0.06 -9.69
CA PRO A 188 -19.08 -0.12 -11.00
C PRO A 188 -19.47 1.21 -11.67
N ASN A 189 -19.60 2.31 -10.92
CA ASN A 189 -19.87 3.65 -11.45
C ASN A 189 -18.69 4.19 -12.30
N TYR A 190 -17.51 3.57 -12.21
CA TYR A 190 -16.39 3.86 -13.11
C TYR A 190 -16.34 2.92 -14.33
N PHE A 191 -17.48 2.32 -14.71
CA PHE A 191 -17.59 1.39 -15.85
C PHE A 191 -16.58 0.22 -15.78
N GLY A 192 -16.16 -0.16 -14.57
CA GLY A 192 -15.13 -1.18 -14.34
C GLY A 192 -13.69 -0.77 -14.75
N LEU A 193 -13.49 0.48 -15.18
CA LEU A 193 -12.19 1.02 -15.64
C LEU A 193 -11.25 1.39 -14.50
N PHE A 194 -11.77 1.44 -13.27
CA PHE A 194 -10.98 1.74 -12.08
C PHE A 194 -11.11 0.62 -11.03
N LYS A 195 -9.95 0.08 -10.65
CA LYS A 195 -9.77 -0.91 -9.60
C LYS A 195 -8.53 -0.52 -8.80
N ALA A 196 -8.65 -0.48 -7.48
CA ALA A 196 -7.53 -0.13 -6.63
C ALA A 196 -7.54 -0.93 -5.33
N LYS A 197 -6.34 -1.17 -4.80
CA LYS A 197 -6.17 -1.45 -3.38
C LYS A 197 -6.06 -0.11 -2.70
N LEU A 198 -7.01 0.22 -1.84
CA LEU A 198 -7.01 1.44 -1.06
C LEU A 198 -6.74 1.13 0.42
N ASP A 199 -7.22 -0.02 0.90
CA ASP A 199 -7.07 -0.45 2.28
C ASP A 199 -5.82 -1.32 2.48
N TRP A 200 -5.13 -1.09 3.59
CA TRP A 200 -3.85 -1.74 3.92
C TRP A 200 -3.88 -2.39 5.31
N THR A 201 -3.06 -3.43 5.47
CA THR A 201 -2.87 -4.18 6.71
C THR A 201 -1.37 -4.28 6.98
N LEU A 202 -0.80 -3.24 7.55
CA LEU A 202 0.64 -3.17 7.78
C LEU A 202 0.97 -3.70 9.17
N LEU A 203 1.82 -4.73 9.20
CA LEU A 203 2.13 -5.49 10.41
C LEU A 203 3.62 -5.39 10.75
N ARG A 204 3.95 -5.11 12.02
CA ARG A 204 5.32 -5.13 12.55
C ARG A 204 5.38 -5.98 13.82
N GLY A 205 6.30 -6.93 13.87
CA GLY A 205 6.46 -7.85 15.00
C GLY A 205 5.40 -8.95 15.06
N PHE A 206 4.72 -9.21 13.95
CA PHE A 206 3.70 -10.25 13.86
C PHE A 206 3.93 -11.17 12.69
N ASP A 207 3.58 -12.43 12.86
CA ASP A 207 3.40 -13.40 11.78
C ASP A 207 1.91 -13.62 11.50
N VAL A 208 1.56 -13.80 10.23
CA VAL A 208 0.18 -13.98 9.80
C VAL A 208 -0.13 -15.47 9.73
N VAL A 209 -1.08 -15.91 10.53
CA VAL A 209 -1.56 -17.29 10.59
C VAL A 209 -2.60 -17.54 9.51
N ASN A 210 -3.56 -16.63 9.39
CA ASN A 210 -4.65 -16.72 8.42
C ASN A 210 -5.04 -15.33 7.90
N ARG A 211 -5.72 -15.28 6.77
CA ARG A 211 -6.22 -14.04 6.19
C ARG A 211 -7.41 -14.29 5.27
N TRP A 212 -8.35 -13.36 5.26
CA TRP A 212 -9.46 -13.39 4.31
C TRP A 212 -9.94 -11.97 3.96
N ILE A 213 -10.57 -11.88 2.80
CA ILE A 213 -11.24 -10.67 2.33
C ILE A 213 -12.75 -10.93 2.43
N GLY A 214 -13.52 -9.93 2.82
CA GLY A 214 -14.98 -10.02 2.75
C GLY A 214 -15.63 -8.79 2.15
N ASN A 215 -16.96 -8.70 2.28
CA ASN A 215 -17.78 -7.70 1.58
C ASN A 215 -17.57 -7.73 0.05
N HIS A 216 -17.56 -8.93 -0.54
CA HIS A 216 -17.32 -9.13 -1.97
C HIS A 216 -18.42 -8.54 -2.87
N ASP A 217 -19.61 -8.34 -2.32
CA ASP A 217 -20.81 -7.78 -2.95
C ASP A 217 -20.92 -6.26 -2.74
N TYR A 218 -20.05 -5.66 -1.93
CA TYR A 218 -20.05 -4.23 -1.61
C TYR A 218 -21.33 -3.73 -0.91
N ASN A 219 -22.10 -4.63 -0.29
CA ASN A 219 -23.37 -4.28 0.35
C ASN A 219 -23.17 -3.55 1.70
N ALA A 220 -22.09 -3.85 2.42
CA ALA A 220 -21.81 -3.24 3.72
C ALA A 220 -20.99 -1.94 3.62
N SER A 221 -20.23 -1.79 2.53
CA SER A 221 -19.35 -0.66 2.24
C SER A 221 -18.95 -0.71 0.77
N ASP A 222 -18.58 0.42 0.19
CA ASP A 222 -17.96 0.52 -1.13
C ASP A 222 -16.53 -0.06 -1.18
N HIS A 223 -15.98 -0.46 -0.04
CA HIS A 223 -14.70 -1.14 0.10
C HIS A 223 -14.86 -2.56 0.64
N LYS A 224 -14.03 -3.50 0.14
CA LYS A 224 -13.84 -4.79 0.81
C LYS A 224 -13.03 -4.62 2.07
N TYR A 225 -13.36 -5.37 3.12
CA TYR A 225 -12.53 -5.43 4.32
C TYR A 225 -11.44 -6.50 4.20
N LEU A 226 -10.29 -6.20 4.80
CA LEU A 226 -9.14 -7.10 4.90
C LEU A 226 -9.01 -7.58 6.34
N MET A 227 -8.97 -8.89 6.53
CA MET A 227 -8.89 -9.49 7.87
C MET A 227 -7.70 -10.44 7.97
N VAL A 228 -7.03 -10.42 9.11
CA VAL A 228 -5.86 -11.26 9.41
C VAL A 228 -5.96 -11.84 10.81
N ASP A 229 -5.60 -13.12 10.95
CA ASP A 229 -5.23 -13.70 12.22
C ASP A 229 -3.71 -13.62 12.36
N ILE A 230 -3.24 -13.07 13.48
CA ILE A 230 -1.82 -12.80 13.71
C ILE A 230 -1.35 -13.45 15.01
N LYS A 231 -0.06 -13.77 15.06
CA LYS A 231 0.65 -14.18 16.28
C LYS A 231 1.84 -13.27 16.51
N PHE A 232 2.18 -13.05 17.77
CA PHE A 232 3.38 -12.31 18.15
C PHE A 232 4.63 -13.04 17.68
N ASP A 233 5.60 -12.28 17.21
CA ASP A 233 6.96 -12.76 17.03
C ASP A 233 7.68 -12.96 18.36
N ASP A 234 8.80 -13.66 18.32
CA ASP A 234 9.70 -13.68 19.46
C ASP A 234 10.36 -12.30 19.62
N LEU A 235 10.22 -11.71 20.80
CA LEU A 235 10.83 -10.43 21.12
C LEU A 235 12.36 -10.50 21.04
N GLN A 236 12.95 -11.65 21.40
CA GLN A 236 14.41 -11.81 21.38
C GLN A 236 14.95 -11.71 19.95
N ASP A 237 14.24 -12.26 18.96
CA ASP A 237 14.63 -12.15 17.55
C ASP A 237 14.64 -10.69 17.06
N MET A 238 13.72 -9.86 17.57
CA MET A 238 13.70 -8.42 17.27
C MET A 238 14.86 -7.68 17.94
N VAL A 239 15.17 -8.00 19.20
CA VAL A 239 16.29 -7.41 19.95
C VAL A 239 17.64 -7.81 19.35
N ASP A 240 17.77 -9.05 18.89
CA ASP A 240 18.96 -9.58 18.22
C ASP A 240 19.18 -9.00 16.80
N GLY A 241 18.27 -8.14 16.31
CA GLY A 241 18.37 -7.53 14.99
C GLY A 241 18.09 -8.48 13.82
N LYS A 242 17.34 -9.57 14.08
CA LYS A 242 16.84 -10.48 13.03
C LYS A 242 15.55 -9.98 12.37
N ASP A 243 15.03 -8.84 12.85
CA ASP A 243 13.83 -8.15 12.36
C ASP A 243 13.80 -8.01 10.83
N LYS A 244 14.91 -7.59 10.21
CA LYS A 244 15.01 -7.44 8.75
C LYS A 244 14.85 -8.77 8.02
N GLU A 245 15.53 -9.82 8.49
CA GLU A 245 15.49 -11.13 7.84
C GLU A 245 14.09 -11.74 7.93
N ILE A 246 13.46 -11.63 9.10
CA ILE A 246 12.09 -12.06 9.34
C ILE A 246 11.13 -11.31 8.42
N TRP A 247 11.24 -9.99 8.38
CA TRP A 247 10.44 -9.13 7.50
C TRP A 247 10.59 -9.51 6.03
N GLU A 248 11.81 -9.74 5.56
CA GLU A 248 12.11 -10.09 4.17
C GLU A 248 11.50 -11.45 3.81
N LYS A 249 11.66 -12.46 4.68
CA LYS A 249 11.05 -13.78 4.51
C LYS A 249 9.53 -13.68 4.37
N ARG A 250 8.86 -12.89 5.22
CA ARG A 250 7.40 -12.72 5.18
C ARG A 250 6.93 -12.02 3.92
N ARG A 251 7.60 -10.94 3.56
CA ARG A 251 7.29 -10.16 2.36
C ARG A 251 7.42 -11.03 1.10
N ILE A 252 8.48 -11.85 1.01
CA ILE A 252 8.66 -12.80 -0.10
C ILE A 252 7.59 -13.89 -0.08
N TYR A 253 7.35 -14.51 1.08
CA TYR A 253 6.34 -15.56 1.25
C TYR A 253 4.97 -15.11 0.76
N TRP A 254 4.49 -13.96 1.25
CA TRP A 254 3.16 -13.46 0.92
C TRP A 254 3.04 -12.95 -0.52
N LYS A 255 4.12 -12.40 -1.09
CA LYS A 255 4.19 -12.09 -2.53
C LYS A 255 4.05 -13.35 -3.38
N ASN A 256 4.74 -14.43 -3.04
CA ASN A 256 4.69 -15.69 -3.78
C ASN A 256 3.35 -16.41 -3.64
N LYS A 257 2.84 -16.53 -2.41
CA LYS A 257 1.54 -17.17 -2.13
C LYS A 257 0.39 -16.51 -2.87
N THR A 258 0.45 -15.19 -3.05
CA THR A 258 -0.56 -14.48 -3.84
C THR A 258 -0.45 -14.76 -5.34
N GLN A 259 0.75 -14.98 -5.88
CA GLN A 259 0.94 -15.41 -7.26
C GLN A 259 0.46 -16.85 -7.51
N GLU A 260 0.64 -17.76 -6.55
CA GLU A 260 0.13 -19.14 -6.63
C GLU A 260 -1.40 -19.19 -6.62
N ASN A 261 -2.04 -18.41 -5.74
CA ASN A 261 -3.50 -18.26 -5.74
C ASN A 261 -4.03 -17.72 -7.08
N LYS A 262 -3.27 -16.86 -7.76
CA LYS A 262 -3.61 -16.39 -9.12
C LYS A 262 -3.51 -17.51 -10.16
N LYS A 263 -2.44 -18.32 -10.15
CA LYS A 263 -2.28 -19.44 -11.09
C LYS A 263 -3.41 -20.47 -10.91
N SER A 264 -3.72 -20.83 -9.67
CA SER A 264 -4.80 -21.78 -9.36
C SER A 264 -6.20 -21.22 -9.70
N GLY A 265 -6.46 -19.93 -9.45
CA GLY A 265 -7.69 -19.26 -9.86
C GLY A 265 -7.84 -19.13 -11.38
N GLY A 266 -6.75 -18.83 -12.09
CA GLY A 266 -6.72 -18.78 -13.56
C GLY A 266 -7.01 -20.14 -14.21
N ILE A 267 -6.45 -21.22 -13.66
CA ILE A 267 -6.74 -22.59 -14.11
C ILE A 267 -8.20 -22.95 -13.84
N LYS A 268 -8.74 -22.65 -12.65
CA LYS A 268 -10.17 -22.90 -12.35
C LYS A 268 -11.11 -22.12 -13.28
N ASN A 269 -10.81 -20.85 -13.55
CA ASN A 269 -11.61 -20.04 -14.47
C ASN A 269 -11.54 -20.56 -15.91
N TRP A 270 -10.38 -21.05 -16.36
CA TRP A 270 -10.21 -21.65 -17.67
C TRP A 270 -10.94 -23.00 -17.80
N VAL A 271 -10.88 -23.85 -16.77
CA VAL A 271 -11.65 -25.10 -16.70
C VAL A 271 -13.16 -24.83 -16.70
N ASN A 272 -13.63 -23.84 -15.95
CA ASN A 272 -15.04 -23.42 -15.96
C ASN A 272 -15.46 -22.86 -17.33
N PHE A 273 -14.60 -22.08 -17.99
CA PHE A 273 -14.86 -21.54 -19.33
C PHE A 273 -14.96 -22.66 -20.38
N ILE A 274 -14.08 -23.66 -20.33
CA ILE A 274 -14.16 -24.84 -21.20
C ILE A 274 -15.39 -25.68 -20.88
N GLY A 275 -15.74 -25.84 -19.60
CA GLY A 275 -16.95 -26.53 -19.15
C GLY A 275 -18.24 -25.88 -19.69
N ILE A 276 -18.29 -24.55 -19.74
CA ILE A 276 -19.43 -23.82 -20.34
C ILE A 276 -19.48 -24.03 -21.86
N ILE A 277 -18.34 -24.01 -22.55
CA ILE A 277 -18.28 -24.25 -24.00
C ILE A 277 -18.67 -25.68 -24.36
N SER A 278 -18.22 -26.67 -23.59
CA SER A 278 -18.52 -28.08 -23.85
C SER A 278 -20.00 -28.40 -23.58
N VAL A 279 -20.61 -27.83 -22.53
CA VAL A 279 -22.06 -27.96 -22.30
C VAL A 279 -22.87 -27.24 -23.40
N GLY A 280 -22.42 -26.08 -23.87
CA GLY A 280 -23.04 -25.35 -24.98
C GLY A 280 -22.99 -26.12 -26.32
N LEU A 281 -21.88 -26.80 -26.61
CA LEU A 281 -21.72 -27.61 -27.83
C LEU A 281 -22.53 -28.92 -27.77
N VAL A 282 -22.65 -29.56 -26.61
CA VAL A 282 -23.48 -30.75 -26.43
C VAL A 282 -24.97 -30.39 -26.54
N GLY A 283 -25.40 -29.24 -26.00
CA GLY A 283 -26.78 -28.76 -26.14
C GLY A 283 -27.19 -28.46 -27.59
N LEU A 284 -26.28 -27.90 -28.39
CA LEU A 284 -26.49 -27.66 -29.83
C LEU A 284 -26.46 -28.96 -30.67
N GLY A 285 -25.68 -29.95 -30.26
CA GLY A 285 -25.65 -31.28 -30.90
C GLY A 285 -26.93 -32.09 -30.66
N ILE A 286 -27.50 -32.03 -29.45
CA ILE A 286 -28.74 -32.75 -29.10
C ILE A 286 -29.96 -32.12 -29.77
N LEU A 287 -30.03 -30.79 -29.91
CA LEU A 287 -31.13 -30.13 -30.63
C LEU A 287 -31.15 -30.42 -32.14
N ARG A 288 -30.00 -30.83 -32.74
CA ARG A 288 -29.94 -31.24 -34.15
C ARG A 288 -30.34 -32.70 -34.38
N LEU A 289 -30.41 -33.54 -33.34
CA LEU A 289 -30.84 -34.94 -33.44
C LEU A 289 -32.34 -35.15 -33.17
N MET A 290 -33.06 -34.13 -32.72
CA MET A 290 -34.52 -34.19 -32.46
C MET A 290 -35.38 -33.58 -33.59
N LYS A 291 -34.79 -33.25 -34.74
CA LYS A 291 -35.52 -32.92 -35.97
C LYS A 291 -35.22 -33.97 -37.04
N LYS A 292 -35.87 -35.12 -36.93
CA LYS A 292 -36.16 -36.03 -38.05
C LYS A 292 -37.62 -36.42 -37.96
#